data_AF-H6R8J6-F1
#
_entry.id   AF-H6R8J6-F1
#
_cell.length_a   1.000
_cell.length_b   1.000
_cell.length_c   1.000
_cell.angle_alpha   90.00
_cell.angle_beta   90.00
_cell.angle_gamma   90.00
#
_symmetry.space_group_name_H-M   'P 1'
#
loop_
_entity.id
_entity.type
_entity.pdbx_description
1 polymer ?
#
loop_
_entity_poly.entity_id
_entity_poly.type
_entity_poly.pdbx_seq_one_letter_code
_entity_poly.pdbx_strand_id
1 'polypeptide(L)'
;MNQPPEFMFDVARGDIGVARRLRKSLERIKASPMAADPRVRNALEDVLSGKMSVREFGRSSTFANLLDQIPKQKLDDVLNQSEQQRERLAKQGEADLERLRSEEPQRPDQPASGSPEQEGRRPEASPPSAPPSASAPLIPGTRKPNRDQIFTPDEPDEDDLYFQERRNRGWLE
;
A
#
# COMPACT_ATOMS: atom_id res chain seq x y z
N MET A 1 -4.04 -11.46 -30.39
CA MET A 1 -3.11 -10.74 -29.50
C MET A 1 -3.94 -10.19 -28.34
N ASN A 2 -4.03 -10.91 -27.23
CA ASN A 2 -4.74 -10.41 -26.03
C ASN A 2 -3.70 -9.80 -25.09
N GLN A 3 -3.69 -8.47 -24.98
CA GLN A 3 -2.98 -7.81 -23.90
C GLN A 3 -3.74 -8.09 -22.59
N PRO A 4 -3.07 -8.47 -21.48
CA PRO A 4 -3.73 -8.47 -20.18
C PRO A 4 -4.18 -7.03 -19.89
N PRO A 5 -5.41 -6.81 -19.39
CA PRO A 5 -5.89 -5.47 -19.09
C PRO A 5 -4.94 -4.82 -18.09
N GLU A 6 -4.36 -3.67 -18.45
CA GLU A 6 -3.58 -2.87 -17.50
C GLU A 6 -4.51 -2.53 -16.33
N PHE A 7 -4.14 -2.99 -15.12
CA PHE A 7 -4.93 -2.69 -13.93
C PHE A 7 -4.85 -1.19 -13.67
N MET A 8 -5.92 -0.49 -14.00
CA MET A 8 -6.01 0.95 -13.85
C MET A 8 -6.29 1.24 -12.37
N PHE A 9 -5.32 1.83 -11.68
CA PHE A 9 -5.51 2.25 -10.30
C PHE A 9 -6.58 3.36 -10.25
N ASP A 10 -7.73 3.06 -9.65
CA ASP A 10 -8.91 3.93 -9.51
C ASP A 10 -8.65 5.28 -8.80
N VAL A 11 -7.44 5.47 -8.27
CA VAL A 11 -7.08 6.70 -7.53
C VAL A 11 -6.78 7.88 -8.47
N ALA A 12 -6.52 7.63 -9.75
CA ALA A 12 -6.08 8.66 -10.70
C ALA A 12 -7.19 9.29 -11.56
N ARG A 13 -8.48 9.05 -11.28
CA ARG A 13 -9.60 9.42 -12.18
C ARG A 13 -9.39 8.95 -13.64
N GLY A 14 -8.60 7.90 -13.85
CA GLY A 14 -8.26 7.37 -15.17
C GLY A 14 -6.97 7.90 -15.83
N ASP A 15 -6.16 8.72 -15.16
CA ASP A 15 -4.84 9.12 -15.70
C ASP A 15 -3.83 7.96 -15.65
N ILE A 16 -3.46 7.46 -16.82
CA ILE A 16 -2.54 6.33 -17.01
C ILE A 16 -1.11 6.64 -16.53
N GLY A 17 -0.64 7.88 -16.68
CA GLY A 17 0.69 8.30 -16.23
C GLY A 17 0.79 8.29 -14.70
N VAL A 18 -0.27 8.75 -14.03
CA VAL A 18 -0.39 8.70 -12.57
C VAL A 18 -0.48 7.26 -12.08
N ALA A 19 -1.29 6.42 -12.72
CA ALA A 19 -1.39 4.99 -12.38
C ALA A 19 -0.04 4.28 -12.49
N ARG A 20 0.73 4.54 -13.55
CA ARG A 20 2.08 3.98 -13.75
C ARG A 20 3.08 4.51 -12.73
N ARG A 21 3.05 5.81 -12.43
CA ARG A 21 3.92 6.40 -11.39
C ARG A 21 3.63 5.79 -10.03
N LEU A 22 2.36 5.59 -9.71
CA LEU A 22 1.92 4.98 -8.47
C LEU A 22 2.41 3.53 -8.37
N ARG A 23 2.25 2.74 -9.44
CA ARG A 23 2.78 1.37 -9.52
C ARG A 23 4.29 1.32 -9.26
N LYS A 24 5.08 2.11 -10.00
CA LYS A 24 6.54 2.20 -9.83
C LYS A 24 6.92 2.60 -8.40
N SER A 25 6.14 3.49 -7.77
CA SER A 25 6.37 3.91 -6.38
C SER A 25 6.09 2.77 -5.39
N LEU A 26 4.98 2.05 -5.56
CA LEU A 26 4.63 0.91 -4.70
C LEU A 26 5.64 -0.24 -4.83
N GLU A 27 6.15 -0.51 -6.04
CA GLU A 27 7.21 -1.50 -6.27
C GLU A 27 8.51 -1.09 -5.56
N ARG A 28 8.88 0.20 -5.58
CA ARG A 28 10.03 0.70 -4.82
C ARG A 28 9.84 0.58 -3.31
N ILE A 29 8.62 0.85 -2.80
CA ILE A 29 8.31 0.69 -1.38
C ILE A 29 8.40 -0.79 -0.99
N LYS A 30 7.88 -1.71 -1.82
CA LYS A 30 8.00 -3.16 -1.61
C LYS A 30 9.45 -3.64 -1.55
N ALA A 31 10.34 -3.01 -2.32
CA ALA A 31 11.78 -3.29 -2.31
C ALA A 31 12.55 -2.58 -1.18
N SER A 32 11.94 -1.60 -0.51
CA SER A 32 12.55 -0.81 0.55
C SER A 32 12.58 -1.55 1.89
N PRO A 33 13.56 -1.27 2.78
CA PRO A 33 13.60 -1.84 4.13
C PRO A 33 12.33 -1.59 4.96
N MET A 34 11.52 -0.58 4.62
CA MET A 34 10.26 -0.30 5.31
C MET A 34 9.19 -1.38 5.08
N ALA A 35 9.32 -2.17 4.00
CA ALA A 35 8.48 -3.34 3.75
C ALA A 35 9.07 -4.64 4.33
N ALA A 36 9.89 -4.54 5.39
CA ALA A 36 10.42 -5.70 6.09
C ALA A 36 9.33 -6.54 6.77
N ASP A 37 8.19 -5.93 7.15
CA ASP A 37 7.03 -6.65 7.66
C ASP A 37 6.34 -7.43 6.51
N PRO A 38 6.21 -8.77 6.62
CA PRO A 38 5.50 -9.58 5.63
C PRO A 38 4.07 -9.12 5.37
N ARG A 39 3.38 -8.57 6.38
CA ARG A 39 2.01 -8.08 6.26
C ARG A 39 1.92 -6.88 5.32
N VAL A 40 2.85 -5.93 5.47
CA VAL A 40 2.95 -4.76 4.59
C VAL A 40 3.28 -5.21 3.17
N ARG A 41 4.21 -6.15 3.01
CA ARG A 41 4.60 -6.69 1.70
C ARG A 41 3.43 -7.35 0.98
N ASN A 42 2.63 -8.16 1.69
CA ASN A 42 1.45 -8.80 1.14
C ASN A 42 0.37 -7.79 0.77
N ALA A 43 0.11 -6.79 1.62
CA ALA A 43 -0.84 -5.72 1.31
C ALA A 43 -0.43 -4.92 0.06
N LEU A 44 0.85 -4.60 -0.09
CA LEU A 44 1.37 -3.95 -1.30
C LEU A 44 1.23 -4.84 -2.54
N GLU A 45 1.40 -6.16 -2.40
CA GLU A 45 1.21 -7.12 -3.48
C GLU A 45 -0.26 -7.28 -3.88
N ASP A 46 -1.17 -7.28 -2.92
CA ASP A 46 -2.61 -7.30 -3.18
C ASP A 46 -3.06 -6.03 -3.92
N VAL A 47 -2.44 -4.88 -3.62
CA VAL A 47 -2.65 -3.64 -4.37
C VAL A 47 -2.08 -3.75 -5.79
N LEU A 48 -0.83 -4.19 -5.93
CA LEU A 48 -0.15 -4.30 -7.23
C LEU A 48 -0.79 -5.32 -8.16
N SER A 49 -1.39 -6.38 -7.60
CA SER A 49 -2.15 -7.41 -8.33
C SER A 49 -3.62 -7.04 -8.57
N GLY A 50 -4.09 -5.93 -8.01
CA GLY A 50 -5.45 -5.44 -8.17
C GLY A 50 -6.51 -6.15 -7.33
N LYS A 51 -6.11 -6.96 -6.36
CA LYS A 51 -7.01 -7.58 -5.37
C LYS A 51 -7.54 -6.58 -4.35
N MET A 52 -6.79 -5.50 -4.10
CA MET A 52 -7.14 -4.41 -3.19
C MET A 52 -6.95 -3.06 -3.91
N SER A 53 -7.86 -2.11 -3.66
CA SER A 53 -7.67 -0.76 -4.19
C SER A 53 -6.65 0.03 -3.35
N VAL A 54 -5.92 0.96 -3.97
CA VAL A 54 -4.98 1.84 -3.24
C VAL A 54 -5.74 2.69 -2.20
N ARG A 55 -7.00 3.07 -2.48
CA ARG A 55 -7.84 3.81 -1.53
C ARG A 55 -8.16 2.98 -0.29
N GLU A 56 -8.45 1.70 -0.48
CA GLU A 56 -8.69 0.75 0.62
C GLU A 56 -7.40 0.50 1.41
N PHE A 57 -6.27 0.31 0.73
CA PHE A 57 -4.96 0.21 1.38
C PHE A 57 -4.66 1.44 2.25
N GLY A 58 -4.93 2.65 1.77
CA GLY A 58 -4.72 3.89 2.53
C GLY A 58 -5.59 4.02 3.78
N ARG A 59 -6.70 3.28 3.88
CA ARG A 59 -7.57 3.22 5.07
C ARG A 59 -7.22 2.05 6.00
N SER A 60 -6.28 1.20 5.60
CA SER A 60 -5.88 0.04 6.39
C SER A 60 -4.95 0.43 7.54
N SER A 61 -4.98 -0.34 8.61
CA SER A 61 -4.02 -0.23 9.72
C SER A 61 -2.58 -0.58 9.28
N THR A 62 -2.43 -1.40 8.24
CA THR A 62 -1.12 -1.73 7.65
C THR A 62 -0.43 -0.49 7.08
N PHE A 63 -1.19 0.41 6.46
CA PHE A 63 -0.66 1.68 5.97
C PHE A 63 -0.31 2.63 7.12
N ALA A 64 -1.14 2.71 8.16
CA ALA A 64 -0.82 3.52 9.35
C ALA A 64 0.50 3.08 10.01
N ASN A 65 0.69 1.77 10.20
CA ASN A 65 1.94 1.21 10.75
C ASN A 65 3.17 1.48 9.86
N LEU A 66 2.97 1.65 8.54
CA LEU A 66 4.05 2.03 7.63
C LEU A 66 4.42 3.51 7.80
N LEU A 67 3.44 4.39 8.01
CA LEU A 67 3.66 5.80 8.27
C LEU A 67 4.36 6.03 9.62
N ASP A 68 4.03 5.24 10.63
CA ASP A 68 4.66 5.33 11.97
C ASP A 68 6.16 5.01 11.95
N GLN A 69 6.64 4.29 10.93
CA GLN A 69 8.06 3.99 10.74
C GLN A 69 8.82 5.13 10.06
N ILE A 70 8.14 6.13 9.52
CA ILE A 70 8.78 7.29 8.90
C ILE A 70 9.29 8.22 10.02
N PRO A 71 10.58 8.57 10.04
CA PRO A 71 11.11 9.52 11.02
C PRO A 71 10.42 10.89 10.89
N LYS A 72 9.95 11.47 12.01
CA LYS A 72 9.28 12.78 12.04
C LYS A 72 10.09 13.89 11.35
N GLN A 73 11.42 13.89 11.51
CA GLN A 73 12.32 14.82 10.84
C GLN A 73 12.16 14.82 9.31
N LYS A 74 11.91 13.66 8.70
CA LYS A 74 11.69 13.56 7.24
C LYS A 74 10.33 14.12 6.82
N LEU A 75 9.32 14.03 7.68
CA LEU A 75 8.04 14.67 7.44
C LEU A 75 8.16 16.19 7.57
N ASP A 76 8.86 16.66 8.62
CA ASP A 76 9.10 18.08 8.85
C ASP A 76 9.92 18.72 7.73
N ASP A 77 10.94 18.03 7.21
CA ASP A 77 11.73 18.47 6.06
C ASP A 77 10.85 18.72 4.83
N VAL A 78 9.84 17.88 4.60
CA VAL A 78 8.90 17.99 3.48
C VAL A 78 7.88 19.10 3.72
N LEU A 79 7.33 19.20 4.93
CA LEU A 79 6.34 20.22 5.29
C LEU A 79 6.93 21.64 5.29
N ASN A 80 8.21 21.78 5.64
CA ASN A 80 8.90 23.07 5.70
C ASN A 80 9.64 23.44 4.41
N GLN A 81 9.37 22.77 3.28
CA GLN A 81 9.98 23.14 2.00
C GLN A 81 9.57 24.55 1.56
N SER A 82 10.56 25.33 1.12
CA SER A 82 10.32 26.65 0.54
C SER A 82 9.40 26.58 -0.69
N GLU A 83 8.66 27.66 -0.96
CA GLU A 83 7.74 27.70 -2.11
C GLU A 83 8.46 27.45 -3.43
N GLN A 84 9.65 28.04 -3.60
CA GLN A 84 10.48 27.84 -4.78
C GLN A 84 10.90 26.38 -4.97
N GLN A 85 11.21 25.68 -3.87
CA GLN A 85 11.57 24.26 -3.93
C GLN A 85 10.35 23.40 -4.28
N ARG A 86 9.18 23.71 -3.70
CA ARG A 86 7.92 23.04 -4.04
C ARG A 86 7.57 23.22 -5.53
N GLU A 87 7.71 24.42 -6.07
CA GLU A 87 7.43 24.70 -7.47
C GLU A 87 8.39 23.95 -8.43
N ARG A 88 9.68 23.87 -8.08
CA ARG A 88 10.66 23.09 -8.84
C ARG A 88 10.30 21.60 -8.85
N LEU A 89 9.92 21.04 -7.69
CA LEU A 89 9.51 19.64 -7.58
C LEU A 89 8.20 19.37 -8.35
N ALA A 90 7.25 20.30 -8.34
CA ALA A 90 6.01 20.20 -9.11
C ALA A 90 6.30 20.15 -10.62
N LYS A 91 7.09 21.10 -11.14
CA LYS A 91 7.52 21.11 -12.56
C LYS A 91 8.25 19.83 -12.97
N GLN A 92 9.12 19.32 -12.10
CA GLN A 92 9.79 18.03 -12.32
C GLN A 92 8.79 16.87 -12.35
N GLY A 93 7.83 16.86 -11.42
CA GLY A 93 6.78 15.84 -11.35
C GLY A 93 5.87 15.83 -12.58
N GLU A 94 5.50 17.00 -13.09
CA GLU A 94 4.70 17.14 -14.33
C GLU A 94 5.44 16.57 -15.54
N ALA A 95 6.73 16.90 -15.70
CA ALA A 95 7.55 16.35 -16.78
C ALA A 95 7.69 14.82 -16.68
N ASP A 96 7.86 14.29 -15.46
CA ASP A 96 7.89 12.85 -15.20
C ASP A 96 6.56 12.17 -15.57
N LEU A 97 5.43 12.77 -15.22
CA LEU A 97 4.10 12.25 -15.55
C LEU A 97 3.85 12.26 -17.06
N GLU A 98 4.20 13.33 -17.75
CA GLU A 98 4.06 13.45 -19.20
C GLU A 98 4.87 12.36 -19.94
N ARG A 99 6.10 12.11 -19.47
CA ARG A 99 6.91 11.00 -19.96
C ARG A 99 6.24 9.66 -19.74
N LEU A 100 5.66 9.43 -18.55
CA LEU A 100 4.99 8.16 -18.22
C LEU A 100 3.68 7.94 -18.99
N ARG A 101 2.99 9.01 -19.40
CA ARG A 101 1.84 8.93 -20.32
C ARG A 101 2.26 8.47 -21.71
N SER A 102 3.41 8.95 -22.17
CA SER A 102 3.95 8.68 -23.52
C SER A 102 4.74 7.37 -23.63
N GLU A 103 5.21 6.82 -22.51
CA GLU A 103 5.96 5.56 -22.47
C GLU A 103 5.04 4.38 -22.89
N GLU A 104 5.48 3.51 -23.80
CA GLU A 104 4.74 2.28 -24.08
C GLU A 104 4.78 1.33 -22.86
N PRO A 105 3.76 0.46 -22.67
CA PRO A 105 3.72 -0.48 -21.56
C PRO A 105 5.00 -1.33 -21.48
N GLN A 106 5.85 -1.08 -20.49
CA GLN A 106 6.95 -1.99 -20.19
C GLN A 106 6.36 -3.30 -19.69
N ARG A 107 6.46 -4.33 -20.54
CA ARG A 107 6.17 -5.71 -20.22
C ARG A 107 7.09 -6.14 -19.06
N PRO A 108 6.58 -6.70 -17.94
CA PRO A 108 7.40 -7.19 -16.84
C PRO A 108 8.35 -8.36 -17.19
N ASP A 109 8.28 -8.90 -18.42
CA ASP A 109 9.00 -10.09 -18.87
C ASP A 109 10.01 -9.81 -20.00
N GLN A 110 10.80 -8.75 -19.90
CA GLN A 110 12.08 -8.73 -20.62
C GLN A 110 13.21 -8.95 -19.62
N PRO A 111 13.64 -10.22 -19.39
CA PRO A 111 15.01 -10.43 -18.96
C PRO A 111 15.90 -9.73 -19.98
N ALA A 112 16.87 -8.97 -19.49
CA ALA A 112 17.90 -8.39 -20.32
C ALA A 112 18.49 -9.49 -21.22
N SER A 113 18.10 -9.50 -22.50
CA SER A 113 18.79 -10.27 -23.54
C SER A 113 20.18 -9.66 -23.69
N GLY A 114 21.09 -10.22 -22.92
CA GLY A 114 22.51 -9.95 -22.95
C GLY A 114 23.25 -11.17 -22.42
N SER A 115 23.03 -12.33 -23.05
CA SER A 115 24.03 -13.40 -23.04
C SER A 115 25.03 -13.11 -24.15
N PRO A 116 26.32 -13.39 -23.89
CA PRO A 116 26.80 -14.67 -24.39
C PRO A 116 27.39 -15.55 -23.27
N GLU A 117 27.21 -16.85 -23.51
CA GLU A 117 27.82 -18.01 -22.88
C GLU A 117 29.22 -17.79 -22.29
N GLN A 118 29.42 -18.28 -21.06
CA GLN A 118 30.61 -19.10 -20.81
C GLN A 118 30.33 -20.16 -19.73
N GLU A 119 30.36 -21.39 -20.22
CA GLU A 119 30.64 -22.68 -19.59
C GLU A 119 30.95 -22.72 -18.08
N GLY A 120 30.34 -23.70 -17.41
CA GLY A 120 31.09 -24.43 -16.38
C GLY A 120 30.29 -25.00 -15.21
N ARG A 121 30.03 -26.31 -15.28
CA ARG A 121 29.86 -27.27 -14.17
C ARG A 121 28.48 -27.40 -13.51
N ARG A 122 27.77 -28.41 -14.01
CA ARG A 122 26.91 -29.39 -13.30
C ARG A 122 27.71 -30.08 -12.18
N PRO A 123 27.10 -30.40 -11.02
CA PRO A 123 26.62 -31.78 -10.75
C PRO A 123 25.20 -31.78 -10.12
N GLU A 124 24.21 -32.53 -10.63
CA GLU A 124 23.72 -33.83 -10.09
C GLU A 124 23.97 -34.06 -8.59
N ALA A 125 23.04 -34.44 -7.71
CA ALA A 125 21.66 -34.94 -7.81
C ALA A 125 20.99 -34.92 -6.40
N SER A 126 19.65 -34.81 -6.31
CA SER A 126 18.73 -35.75 -5.60
C SER A 126 17.33 -35.17 -5.31
N PRO A 127 16.26 -36.00 -5.24
CA PRO A 127 14.83 -35.61 -5.30
C PRO A 127 14.18 -35.25 -3.94
N PRO A 128 12.92 -34.75 -3.93
CA PRO A 128 12.27 -34.13 -2.77
C PRO A 128 11.72 -35.14 -1.75
N SER A 129 11.91 -34.88 -0.45
CA SER A 129 11.15 -35.53 0.61
C SER A 129 9.88 -34.74 0.93
N ALA A 130 8.74 -35.42 0.81
CA ALA A 130 7.42 -34.95 1.21
C ALA A 130 7.30 -34.77 2.74
N PRO A 131 6.38 -33.91 3.24
CA PRO A 131 6.23 -33.63 4.66
C PRO A 131 5.41 -34.72 5.39
N PRO A 132 5.72 -35.07 6.65
CA PRO A 132 4.77 -35.77 7.50
C PRO A 132 3.75 -34.79 8.08
N SER A 133 2.47 -35.16 7.96
CA SER A 133 1.35 -34.59 8.70
C SER A 133 1.58 -34.66 10.20
N ALA A 134 1.31 -33.57 10.91
CA ALA A 134 1.03 -33.60 12.34
C ALA A 134 -0.13 -32.63 12.64
N SER A 135 -1.22 -33.24 13.08
CA SER A 135 -2.50 -32.66 13.46
C SER A 135 -2.34 -31.62 14.58
N ALA A 136 -2.89 -30.42 14.42
CA ALA A 136 -3.03 -29.47 15.52
C ALA A 136 -4.28 -29.83 16.36
N PRO A 137 -4.17 -30.10 17.67
CA PRO A 137 -5.35 -30.23 18.52
C PRO A 137 -5.97 -28.85 18.76
N LEU A 138 -7.28 -28.73 18.50
CA LEU A 138 -8.06 -27.61 19.03
C LEU A 138 -8.05 -27.68 20.56
N ILE A 139 -7.49 -26.67 21.20
CA ILE A 139 -7.57 -26.48 22.66
C ILE A 139 -8.84 -25.65 22.94
N PRO A 140 -9.90 -26.23 23.53
CA PRO A 140 -11.05 -25.47 23.97
C PRO A 140 -10.70 -24.79 25.30
N GLY A 141 -10.59 -23.46 25.34
CA GLY A 141 -10.38 -22.76 26.62
C GLY A 141 -9.75 -21.36 26.60
N THR A 142 -9.52 -20.72 25.46
CA THR A 142 -8.81 -19.43 25.40
C THR A 142 -9.73 -18.21 25.23
N ARG A 143 -10.90 -18.19 25.87
CA ARG A 143 -11.71 -16.97 25.99
C ARG A 143 -11.27 -16.17 27.21
N LYS A 144 -10.45 -15.14 27.00
CA LYS A 144 -10.13 -14.14 28.02
C LYS A 144 -11.45 -13.46 28.50
N PRO A 145 -11.68 -13.32 29.81
CA PRO A 145 -12.94 -12.79 30.36
C PRO A 145 -13.12 -11.27 30.23
N ASN A 146 -12.13 -10.51 29.75
CA ASN A 146 -12.20 -9.04 29.66
C ASN A 146 -12.61 -8.54 28.27
N ARG A 147 -13.67 -9.11 27.70
CA ARG A 147 -14.28 -8.64 26.46
C ARG A 147 -15.71 -8.26 26.77
N ASP A 148 -15.89 -7.14 27.50
CA ASP A 148 -17.10 -6.31 27.56
C ASP A 148 -16.92 -5.15 28.57
N GLN A 149 -15.75 -4.51 28.62
CA GLN A 149 -15.64 -3.24 29.35
C GLN A 149 -16.15 -2.12 28.43
N ILE A 150 -17.47 -2.00 28.35
CA ILE A 150 -18.16 -0.91 27.67
C ILE A 150 -17.92 0.33 28.51
N PHE A 151 -16.99 1.18 28.06
CA PHE A 151 -16.78 2.49 28.63
C PHE A 151 -17.86 3.41 28.03
N THR A 152 -18.99 3.52 28.70
CA THR A 152 -19.98 4.57 28.43
C THR A 152 -19.51 5.83 29.15
N PRO A 153 -19.06 6.89 28.45
CA PRO A 153 -18.81 8.18 29.09
C PRO A 153 -20.14 8.72 29.63
N ASP A 154 -20.17 9.09 30.91
CA ASP A 154 -21.38 9.51 31.64
C ASP A 154 -21.84 10.95 31.29
N GLU A 155 -21.06 11.71 30.53
CA GLU A 155 -21.38 13.10 30.19
C GLU A 155 -21.45 13.28 28.67
N PRO A 156 -22.56 13.86 28.14
CA PRO A 156 -22.64 14.22 26.73
C PRO A 156 -21.57 15.27 26.43
N ASP A 157 -20.78 15.02 25.39
CA ASP A 157 -19.76 15.96 24.94
C ASP A 157 -20.40 17.18 24.23
N GLU A 158 -19.57 18.18 23.93
CA GLU A 158 -20.04 19.40 23.23
C GLU A 158 -20.67 19.08 21.87
N ASP A 159 -20.24 17.98 21.23
CA ASP A 159 -20.78 17.49 19.97
C ASP A 159 -22.18 16.89 20.17
N ASP A 160 -22.40 16.08 21.21
CA ASP A 160 -23.70 15.54 21.59
C ASP A 160 -24.72 16.66 21.86
N LEU A 161 -24.28 17.73 22.52
CA LEU A 161 -25.11 18.92 22.76
C LEU A 161 -25.44 19.65 21.45
N TYR A 162 -24.47 19.80 20.55
CA TYR A 162 -24.67 20.42 19.24
C TYR A 162 -25.72 19.66 18.41
N PHE A 163 -25.63 18.33 18.37
CA PHE A 163 -26.59 17.52 17.62
C PHE A 163 -27.97 17.48 18.28
N GLN A 164 -28.05 17.50 19.61
CA GLN A 164 -29.33 17.63 20.32
C GLN A 164 -30.00 18.98 20.05
N GLU A 165 -29.24 20.07 20.11
CA GLU A 165 -29.75 21.41 19.86
C GLU A 165 -30.24 21.56 18.40
N ARG A 166 -29.48 21.01 17.44
CA ARG A 166 -29.87 21.01 16.02
C ARG A 166 -31.08 20.13 15.74
N ARG A 167 -31.22 19.01 16.44
CA ARG A 167 -32.40 18.13 16.34
C ARG A 167 -33.66 18.82 16.87
N ASN A 168 -33.51 19.66 17.90
CA ASN A 168 -34.60 20.46 18.47
C ASN A 168 -34.98 21.66 17.60
N ARG A 169 -34.03 22.30 16.91
CA ARG A 169 -34.29 23.46 16.02
C ARG A 169 -34.84 23.10 14.63
N GLY A 170 -34.76 21.83 14.23
CA GLY A 170 -35.20 21.41 12.91
C GLY A 170 -34.18 21.76 11.82
N TRP A 171 -34.23 21.03 10.70
CA TRP A 171 -33.19 21.06 9.65
C TRP A 171 -33.32 22.22 8.66
N LEU A 172 -34.20 23.19 8.92
CA LEU A 172 -34.71 24.14 7.92
C LEU A 172 -34.67 25.61 8.37
N GLU A 173 -33.74 25.97 9.26
CA GLU A 173 -33.36 27.37 9.52
C GLU A 173 -32.03 27.74 8.84
#